data_AF-A0A920Q8W8-F1
#
_entry.id   AF-A0A920Q8W8-F1
#
_cell.length_a   1.000
_cell.length_b   1.000
_cell.length_c   1.000
_cell.angle_alpha   90.00
_cell.angle_beta   90.00
_cell.angle_gamma   90.00
#
_symmetry.space_group_name_H-M   'P 1'
#
loop_
_entity.id
_entity.type
_entity.pdbx_description
1 polymer ?
#
loop_
_entity_poly.entity_id
_entity_poly.type
_entity_poly.pdbx_seq_one_letter_code
_entity_poly.pdbx_strand_id
1 'polypeptide(L)'
;MVKPHLSPHRTLGLDDDAFEQRRPIKGQITKREVRAVSLYSLGLHQDSVVWDVGAGTGSISVEAALIANRGQVYAIERDTDSLHLLEANIERWSSGNVNIVSGGKPRPRWKIYPVRTQSSSVVAVAIYQK
;
A
#
# COMPACT_ATOMS: atom_id res chain seq x y z
N MET A 1 5.65 4.91 23.01
CA MET A 1 5.08 5.41 21.73
C MET A 1 3.57 5.43 21.86
N VAL A 2 2.93 6.60 21.76
CA VAL A 2 1.47 6.71 21.74
C VAL A 2 1.00 6.26 20.36
N LYS A 3 0.24 5.15 20.28
CA LYS A 3 -0.45 4.79 19.05
C LYS A 3 -1.44 5.92 18.72
N PRO A 4 -1.40 6.54 17.54
CA PRO A 4 -2.32 7.60 17.20
C PRO A 4 -3.75 7.09 17.32
N HIS A 5 -4.61 7.87 17.97
CA HIS A 5 -6.04 7.57 18.07
C HIS A 5 -6.65 7.76 16.68
N LEU A 6 -6.69 6.70 15.89
CA LEU A 6 -7.45 6.65 14.65
C LEU A 6 -8.92 6.87 15.00
N SER A 7 -9.43 8.07 14.72
CA SER A 7 -10.88 8.32 14.76
C SER A 7 -11.57 7.29 13.85
N PRO A 8 -12.63 6.60 14.31
CA PRO A 8 -13.14 5.35 13.71
C PRO A 8 -13.78 5.46 12.31
N HIS A 9 -13.55 6.57 11.59
CA HIS A 9 -14.25 6.91 10.34
C HIS A 9 -13.35 7.32 9.17
N ARG A 10 -12.01 7.24 9.26
CA ARG A 10 -11.14 7.57 8.12
C ARG A 10 -10.38 6.36 7.61
N THR A 11 -10.99 5.68 6.65
CA THR A 11 -10.32 4.66 5.82
C THR A 11 -9.37 5.26 4.79
N LEU A 12 -9.51 6.56 4.52
CA LEU A 12 -8.69 7.34 3.58
C LEU A 12 -8.13 8.61 4.21
N GLY A 13 -6.98 9.04 3.70
CA GLY A 13 -6.43 10.36 3.94
C GLY A 13 -5.66 10.50 5.25
N LEU A 14 -4.85 9.51 5.60
CA LEU A 14 -3.85 9.64 6.67
C LEU A 14 -2.85 10.75 6.32
N ASP A 15 -2.42 11.53 7.31
CA ASP A 15 -1.46 12.61 7.07
C ASP A 15 -0.11 12.07 6.57
N ASP A 16 0.54 12.78 5.67
CA ASP A 16 1.86 12.35 5.13
C ASP A 16 2.87 12.11 6.25
N ASP A 17 2.89 12.97 7.26
CA ASP A 17 3.81 12.90 8.41
C ASP A 17 3.48 11.76 9.39
N ALA A 18 2.36 11.06 9.17
CA ALA A 18 1.99 9.87 9.93
C ALA A 18 2.77 8.62 9.47
N PHE A 19 3.39 8.68 8.29
CA PHE A 19 4.22 7.62 7.73
C PHE A 19 5.69 7.86 7.98
N GLU A 20 6.40 6.77 8.29
CA GLU A 20 7.86 6.73 8.20
C GLU A 20 8.27 6.97 6.74
N GLN A 21 9.20 7.90 6.57
CA GLN A 21 9.68 8.38 5.28
C GLN A 21 11.19 8.45 5.32
N ARG A 22 11.81 8.42 4.13
CA ARG A 22 13.26 8.62 4.02
C ARG A 22 13.66 9.98 4.58
N ARG A 23 14.85 10.02 5.19
CA ARG A 23 15.49 11.24 5.67
C ARG A 23 16.95 11.24 5.18
N PRO A 24 17.50 12.37 4.70
CA PRO A 24 16.90 13.70 4.61
C PRO A 24 16.00 13.92 3.38
N ILE A 25 15.98 12.97 2.44
CA ILE A 25 15.20 13.05 1.19
C ILE A 25 13.71 12.85 1.51
N LYS A 26 13.03 13.96 1.83
CA LYS A 26 11.57 13.98 2.00
C LYS A 26 10.87 14.07 0.64
N GLY A 27 9.67 13.50 0.53
CA GLY A 27 8.80 13.71 -0.63
C GLY A 27 8.61 12.52 -1.57
N GLN A 28 9.26 11.37 -1.32
CA GLN A 28 8.93 10.10 -1.97
C GLN A 28 7.72 9.42 -1.29
N ILE A 29 6.64 10.17 -1.11
CA ILE A 29 5.35 9.66 -0.64
C ILE A 29 4.26 10.21 -1.55
N THR A 30 3.29 9.37 -1.86
CA THR A 30 2.06 9.82 -2.51
C THR A 30 1.32 10.75 -1.56
N LYS A 31 1.30 12.03 -1.91
CA LYS A 31 0.64 13.10 -1.14
C LYS A 31 -0.80 12.72 -0.83
N ARG A 32 -1.22 12.97 0.41
CA ARG A 32 -2.54 12.61 0.95
C ARG A 32 -3.69 12.80 -0.03
N GLU A 33 -3.78 13.94 -0.70
CA GLU A 33 -4.87 14.27 -1.63
C GLU A 33 -4.82 13.38 -2.88
N VAL A 34 -3.62 13.18 -3.45
CA VAL A 34 -3.42 12.28 -4.60
C VAL A 34 -3.71 10.84 -4.19
N ARG A 35 -3.26 10.43 -3.00
CA ARG A 35 -3.47 9.09 -2.46
C ARG A 35 -4.95 8.76 -2.31
N ALA A 36 -5.71 9.68 -1.73
CA ALA A 36 -7.14 9.54 -1.54
C ALA A 36 -7.90 9.44 -2.87
N VAL A 37 -7.57 10.28 -3.85
CA VAL A 37 -8.21 10.22 -5.19
C VAL A 37 -7.84 8.92 -5.91
N SER A 38 -6.59 8.49 -5.85
CA SER A 38 -6.15 7.23 -6.46
C SER A 38 -6.89 6.03 -5.88
N LEU A 39 -6.97 5.92 -4.54
CA LEU A 39 -7.66 4.82 -3.88
C LEU A 39 -9.17 4.85 -4.12
N TYR A 40 -9.80 6.03 -4.15
CA TYR A 40 -11.20 6.17 -4.54
C TYR A 40 -11.45 5.69 -5.96
N SER A 41 -10.58 6.08 -6.90
CA SER A 41 -10.70 5.70 -8.31
C SER A 41 -10.51 4.20 -8.57
N LEU A 42 -9.81 3.49 -7.69
CA LEU A 42 -9.65 2.03 -7.77
C LEU A 42 -10.93 1.26 -7.39
N GLY A 43 -11.93 1.92 -6.80
CA GLY A 43 -13.21 1.28 -6.47
C GLY A 43 -13.07 0.08 -5.51
N LEU A 44 -12.16 0.17 -4.54
CA LEU A 44 -11.87 -0.92 -3.62
C LEU A 44 -13.08 -1.28 -2.75
N HIS A 45 -13.34 -2.58 -2.64
CA HIS A 45 -14.28 -3.20 -1.72
C HIS A 45 -13.55 -3.88 -0.55
N GLN A 46 -14.29 -4.20 0.52
CA GLN A 46 -13.72 -4.82 1.73
C GLN A 46 -12.97 -6.14 1.45
N ASP A 47 -13.36 -6.89 0.42
CA ASP A 47 -12.78 -8.18 0.02
C ASP A 47 -11.82 -8.07 -1.18
N SER A 48 -11.45 -6.85 -1.60
CA SER A 48 -10.60 -6.65 -2.77
C SER A 48 -9.19 -7.23 -2.59
N VAL A 49 -8.63 -7.71 -3.69
CA VAL A 49 -7.22 -8.10 -3.76
C VAL A 49 -6.45 -6.99 -4.47
N VAL A 50 -5.52 -6.37 -3.77
CA VAL A 50 -4.78 -5.21 -4.25
C VAL A 50 -3.32 -5.57 -4.52
N TRP A 51 -2.81 -5.16 -5.67
CA TRP A 51 -1.39 -5.24 -6.02
C TRP A 51 -0.83 -3.82 -6.11
N ASP A 52 0.01 -3.44 -5.16
CA ASP A 52 0.69 -2.14 -5.11
C ASP A 52 2.12 -2.32 -5.63
N VAL A 53 2.32 -2.00 -6.91
CA VAL A 53 3.59 -2.20 -7.60
C VAL A 53 4.45 -0.96 -7.46
N GLY A 54 5.62 -1.11 -6.82
CA GLY A 54 6.46 0.03 -6.45
C GLY A 54 5.91 0.72 -5.21
N ALA A 55 5.61 -0.06 -4.16
CA ALA A 55 4.92 0.38 -2.96
C ALA A 55 5.66 1.51 -2.21
N GLY A 56 6.96 1.70 -2.46
CA GLY A 56 7.77 2.71 -1.79
C GLY A 56 7.73 2.51 -0.29
N THR A 57 7.36 3.55 0.46
CA THR A 57 7.21 3.47 1.92
C THR A 57 5.84 2.93 2.37
N GLY A 58 4.96 2.54 1.45
CA GLY A 58 3.73 1.80 1.77
C GLY A 58 2.47 2.61 2.01
N SER A 59 2.46 3.91 1.71
CA SER A 59 1.28 4.75 2.01
C SER A 59 0.00 4.29 1.31
N ILE A 60 0.08 3.89 0.03
CA ILE A 60 -1.04 3.33 -0.72
C ILE A 60 -1.40 1.95 -0.18
N SER A 61 -0.42 1.06 -0.02
CA SER A 61 -0.61 -0.27 0.57
C SER A 61 -1.34 -0.25 1.91
N VAL A 62 -0.97 0.67 2.82
CA VAL A 62 -1.60 0.81 4.14
C VAL A 62 -3.06 1.20 4.02
N GLU A 63 -3.39 2.27 3.28
CA GLU A 63 -4.79 2.70 3.18
C GLU A 63 -5.64 1.73 2.35
N ALA A 64 -5.06 1.10 1.33
CA ALA A 64 -5.71 0.01 0.60
C ALA A 64 -6.07 -1.15 1.54
N ALA A 65 -5.20 -1.48 2.49
CA ALA A 65 -5.42 -2.55 3.47
C ALA A 65 -6.51 -2.19 4.49
N LEU A 66 -6.62 -0.92 4.85
CA LEU A 66 -7.71 -0.41 5.70
C LEU A 66 -9.06 -0.50 4.98
N ILE A 67 -9.10 -0.24 3.66
CA ILE A 67 -10.32 -0.38 2.85
C ILE A 67 -10.67 -1.85 2.63
N ALA A 68 -9.71 -2.63 2.11
CA ALA A 68 -9.83 -4.05 1.83
C ALA A 68 -9.55 -4.91 3.08
N ASN A 69 -10.20 -4.56 4.20
CA ASN A 69 -9.94 -5.16 5.52
C ASN A 69 -10.28 -6.65 5.65
N ARG A 70 -11.03 -7.22 4.69
CA ARG A 70 -11.32 -8.66 4.52
C ARG A 70 -10.60 -9.26 3.31
N GLY A 71 -9.88 -8.43 2.55
CA GLY A 71 -9.15 -8.78 1.35
C GLY A 71 -7.65 -8.96 1.63
N GLN A 72 -6.83 -8.77 0.60
CA GLN A 72 -5.38 -8.92 0.67
C GLN A 72 -4.69 -7.82 -0.13
N VAL A 73 -3.59 -7.29 0.40
CA VAL A 73 -2.72 -6.34 -0.30
C VAL A 73 -1.36 -6.97 -0.51
N TYR A 74 -0.84 -6.90 -1.72
CA TYR A 74 0.52 -7.32 -2.09
C TYR A 74 1.34 -6.08 -2.42
N ALA A 75 2.22 -5.71 -1.49
CA ALA A 75 3.10 -4.55 -1.59
C ALA A 75 4.44 -4.98 -2.20
N ILE A 76 4.67 -4.64 -3.46
CA ILE A 76 5.89 -5.02 -4.17
C ILE A 76 6.87 -3.85 -4.15
N GLU A 77 8.01 -4.04 -3.51
CA GLU A 77 9.09 -3.04 -3.48
C GLU A 77 10.45 -3.72 -3.60
N ARG A 78 11.36 -3.12 -4.38
CA ARG A 78 12.69 -3.64 -4.68
C ARG A 78 13.81 -2.87 -3.99
N ASP A 79 13.54 -1.62 -3.64
CA ASP A 79 14.50 -0.76 -3.01
C ASP A 79 14.59 -1.08 -1.51
N THR A 80 15.75 -1.60 -1.10
CA THR A 80 16.01 -2.03 0.27
C THR A 80 15.84 -0.89 1.27
N ASP A 81 16.15 0.33 0.88
CA ASP A 81 15.97 1.51 1.72
C ASP A 81 14.49 1.90 1.84
N SER A 82 13.61 1.47 0.93
CA SER A 82 12.16 1.64 1.08
C SER A 82 11.55 0.49 1.87
N LEU A 83 12.07 -0.74 1.71
CA LEU A 83 11.54 -1.93 2.36
C LEU A 83 11.46 -1.81 3.88
N HIS A 84 12.51 -1.31 4.54
CA HIS A 84 12.47 -1.14 6.00
C HIS A 84 11.40 -0.12 6.47
N LEU A 85 11.14 0.93 5.68
CA LEU A 85 10.09 1.92 5.98
C LEU A 85 8.70 1.37 5.68
N LEU A 86 8.58 0.59 4.61
CA LEU A 86 7.38 -0.14 4.24
C LEU A 86 6.96 -1.09 5.38
N GLU A 87 7.90 -1.89 5.87
CA GLU A 87 7.69 -2.78 7.02
C GLU A 87 7.22 -2.01 8.26
N ALA A 88 7.94 -0.94 8.64
CA ALA A 88 7.59 -0.12 9.80
C ALA A 88 6.19 0.52 9.68
N ASN A 89 5.82 1.00 8.49
CA ASN A 89 4.50 1.59 8.25
C ASN A 89 3.38 0.54 8.27
N ILE A 90 3.63 -0.65 7.71
CA ILE A 90 2.67 -1.76 7.75
C ILE A 90 2.46 -2.24 9.18
N GLU A 91 3.53 -2.38 9.98
CA GLU A 91 3.43 -2.75 11.39
C GLU A 91 2.66 -1.70 12.20
N ARG A 92 2.88 -0.41 11.89
CA ARG A 92 2.23 0.70 12.60
C ARG A 92 0.74 0.81 12.32
N TRP A 93 0.31 0.58 11.08
CA TRP A 93 -1.03 0.98 10.61
C TRP A 93 -1.90 -0.17 10.10
N SER A 94 -1.33 -1.24 9.57
CA SER A 94 -2.11 -2.30 8.91
C SER A 94 -2.73 -3.29 9.90
N SER A 95 -3.73 -4.04 9.43
CA SER A 95 -4.43 -5.07 10.22
C SER A 95 -3.96 -6.50 9.92
N GLY A 96 -2.74 -6.67 9.38
CA GLY A 96 -2.16 -7.99 9.08
C GLY A 96 -2.60 -8.61 7.75
N ASN A 97 -3.25 -7.84 6.87
CA ASN A 97 -3.67 -8.25 5.52
C ASN A 97 -2.75 -7.73 4.41
N VAL A 98 -1.54 -7.28 4.75
CA VAL A 98 -0.53 -6.81 3.79
C VAL A 98 0.61 -7.81 3.71
N ASN A 99 0.92 -8.24 2.49
CA ASN A 99 2.01 -9.14 2.15
C ASN A 99 3.10 -8.35 1.43
N ILE A 100 4.26 -8.20 2.05
CA ILE A 100 5.41 -7.53 1.43
C ILE A 100 6.13 -8.54 0.52
N VAL A 101 6.31 -8.17 -0.74
CA VAL A 101 7.05 -8.95 -1.73
C VAL A 101 8.31 -8.16 -2.09
N SER A 102 9.44 -8.58 -1.53
CA SER A 102 10.73 -7.95 -1.82
C SER A 102 11.23 -8.34 -3.22
N GLY A 103 11.34 -7.34 -4.09
CA GLY A 103 11.84 -7.50 -5.45
C GLY A 103 13.36 -7.56 -5.50
N GLY A 104 13.97 -8.73 -5.32
CA GLY A 104 15.39 -8.92 -5.65
C GLY A 104 15.69 -8.61 -7.14
N LYS A 105 16.95 -8.25 -7.47
CA LYS A 105 17.46 -7.98 -8.84
C LYS A 105 16.97 -9.01 -9.88
N PRO A 106 16.84 -8.61 -11.17
CA PRO A 106 15.84 -9.16 -12.07
C PRO A 106 16.19 -10.56 -12.58
N ARG A 107 15.24 -11.48 -12.47
CA ARG A 107 15.03 -12.54 -13.46
C ARG A 107 13.58 -12.50 -13.95
N PRO A 108 13.34 -12.93 -15.20
CA PRO A 108 12.86 -12.03 -16.24
C PRO A 108 11.36 -11.78 -16.17
N ARG A 109 10.99 -10.53 -16.46
CA ARG A 109 9.69 -10.14 -16.99
C ARG A 109 8.53 -10.59 -16.10
N TRP A 110 8.25 -9.79 -15.06
CA TRP A 110 6.96 -9.81 -14.38
C TRP A 110 5.86 -9.64 -15.44
N LYS A 111 5.27 -10.74 -15.88
CA LYS A 111 3.97 -10.68 -16.54
C LYS A 111 2.99 -10.51 -15.40
N ILE A 112 2.35 -9.36 -15.33
CA ILE A 112 1.11 -9.21 -14.58
C ILE A 112 0.12 -10.16 -15.25
N TYR A 113 -0.01 -11.38 -14.72
CA TYR A 113 -1.11 -12.25 -15.10
C TYR A 113 -2.35 -11.68 -14.40
N PRO A 114 -3.50 -11.57 -15.07
CA PRO A 114 -4.75 -11.41 -14.35
C PRO A 114 -4.88 -12.61 -13.41
N VAL A 115 -4.69 -12.39 -12.11
CA VAL A 115 -5.02 -13.40 -11.11
C VAL A 115 -6.53 -13.54 -11.18
N ARG A 116 -7.02 -14.60 -11.84
CA ARG A 116 -8.42 -14.99 -11.73
C ARG A 116 -8.63 -15.51 -10.31
N THR A 117 -9.11 -14.65 -9.43
CA THR A 117 -9.65 -15.08 -8.14
C THR A 117 -10.91 -15.88 -8.43
N GLN A 118 -11.10 -17.01 -7.75
CA GLN A 118 -12.33 -17.83 -7.88
C GLN A 118 -13.55 -17.17 -7.22
N SER A 119 -13.35 -16.01 -6.59
CA SER A 119 -14.36 -15.14 -6.00
C SER A 119 -14.48 -13.87 -6.83
N SER A 120 -15.68 -13.31 -6.92
CA SER A 120 -16.07 -12.05 -7.59
C SER A 120 -15.33 -10.79 -7.09
N SER A 121 -14.22 -10.95 -6.39
CA SER A 121 -13.46 -9.93 -5.70
C SER A 121 -12.66 -9.09 -6.70
N VAL A 122 -12.77 -7.76 -6.58
CA VAL A 122 -12.10 -6.80 -7.45
C VAL A 122 -10.59 -6.95 -7.30
N VAL A 123 -9.89 -7.14 -8.42
CA VAL A 123 -8.43 -7.06 -8.49
C VAL A 123 -8.05 -5.65 -8.90
N ALA A 124 -7.50 -4.87 -7.97
CA ALA A 124 -7.04 -3.52 -8.21
C ALA A 124 -5.53 -3.47 -8.27
N VAL A 125 -4.98 -2.89 -9.34
CA VAL A 125 -3.53 -2.66 -9.46
C VAL A 125 -3.28 -1.18 -9.25
N ALA A 126 -2.59 -0.85 -8.16
CA ALA A 126 -2.03 0.48 -7.96
C ALA A 126 -0.63 0.48 -8.56
N ILE A 127 -0.44 1.24 -9.65
CA ILE A 127 0.88 1.59 -10.16
C ILE A 127 0.94 3.11 -10.05
N TYR A 128 1.67 3.62 -9.07
CA TYR A 128 1.89 5.06 -8.95
C TYR A 128 3.37 5.32 -8.71
N GLN A 129 4.08 5.66 -9.78
CA GLN A 129 5.41 6.24 -9.70
C GLN A 129 5.34 7.65 -10.27
N LYS A 130 5.83 8.62 -9.50
CA LYS A 130 6.18 9.95 -10.03
C LYS A 130 7.54 9.88 -10.70
#